data_AF-A0A432JHB4-F1
#
_entry.id   AF-A0A432JHB4-F1
#
_cell.length_a   1.000
_cell.length_b   1.000
_cell.length_c   1.000
_cell.angle_alpha   90.00
_cell.angle_beta   90.00
_cell.angle_gamma   90.00
#
_symmetry.space_group_name_H-M   'P 1'
#
loop_
_entity.id
_entity.type
_entity.pdbx_description
1 polymer ?
#
loop_
_entity_poly.entity_id
_entity_poly.type
_entity_poly.pdbx_seq_one_letter_code
_entity_poly.pdbx_strand_id
1 'polypeptide(L)'
;MRKLNILAALTAVAMAFLAGSAGALDVKVEAFATGLQSPVDLKEVPDGSGRIFIMQQTGAIAVVNADGTMRPEPFLDLRAKIPQLYVRFDERGTLGFAFHPNYKDNGKFYVYSSRDIVREKEDLLHEVFGHHTSYVSEFTVSKNPNGADIDSERVLMKIEQPQFNHNGGAMEFGPDGYLYIALGDGGFADDWGYGHNKKIGNGQDLSSLLGKI
;
A
#
# COMPACT_ATOMS: atom_id res chain seq x y z
N MET A 1 -20.32 70.53 -1.98
CA MET A 1 -18.91 70.39 -1.56
C MET A 1 -18.77 69.06 -0.82
N ARG A 2 -18.29 68.01 -1.50
CA ARG A 2 -17.07 67.24 -1.19
C ARG A 2 -16.85 67.00 0.31
N LYS A 3 -16.97 65.74 0.74
CA LYS A 3 -16.04 65.01 1.65
C LYS A 3 -16.70 63.73 2.17
N LEU A 4 -16.58 62.63 1.43
CA LEU A 4 -16.52 61.27 1.98
C LEU A 4 -16.12 60.37 0.81
N ASN A 5 -14.90 59.82 0.83
CA ASN A 5 -14.41 58.67 0.02
C ASN A 5 -12.87 58.65 -0.08
N ILE A 6 -12.15 58.89 1.01
CA ILE A 6 -10.67 58.71 1.01
C ILE A 6 -10.20 57.80 2.16
N LEU A 7 -10.99 57.59 3.22
CA LEU A 7 -10.49 56.86 4.39
C LEU A 7 -10.61 55.32 4.31
N ALA A 8 -11.48 54.77 3.45
CA ALA A 8 -11.66 53.32 3.33
C ALA A 8 -10.64 52.65 2.39
N ALA A 9 -9.97 53.40 1.52
CA ALA A 9 -8.99 52.85 0.57
C ALA A 9 -7.58 52.69 1.17
N LEU A 10 -7.28 53.37 2.28
CA LEU A 10 -5.96 53.34 2.92
C LEU A 10 -5.76 52.16 3.89
N THR A 11 -6.84 51.56 4.41
CA THR A 11 -6.76 50.44 5.35
C THR A 11 -6.59 49.08 4.67
N ALA A 12 -7.04 48.92 3.43
CA ALA A 12 -6.89 47.67 2.67
C ALA A 12 -5.47 47.47 2.08
N VAL A 13 -4.76 48.57 1.79
CA VAL A 13 -3.39 48.50 1.24
C VAL A 13 -2.35 48.18 2.31
N ALA A 14 -2.61 48.50 3.57
CA ALA A 14 -1.69 48.22 4.68
C ALA A 14 -1.63 46.73 5.11
N MET A 15 -2.69 45.95 4.88
CA MET A 15 -2.68 44.51 5.20
C MET A 15 -1.99 43.63 4.14
N ALA A 16 -1.83 44.13 2.90
CA ALA A 16 -1.17 43.36 1.84
C ALA A 16 0.36 43.23 2.03
N PHE A 17 0.96 44.03 2.92
CA PHE A 17 2.41 44.02 3.21
C PHE A 17 2.80 43.24 4.47
N LEU A 18 1.86 42.55 5.13
CA LEU A 18 2.13 41.71 6.31
C LEU A 18 2.16 40.21 6.02
N ALA A 19 1.96 39.80 4.77
CA ALA A 19 2.26 38.43 4.36
C ALA A 19 3.79 38.27 4.27
N GLY A 20 4.43 37.98 5.40
CA GLY A 20 5.82 37.55 5.40
C GLY A 20 5.97 36.38 4.43
N SER A 21 7.02 36.40 3.60
CA SER A 21 7.34 35.25 2.74
C SER A 21 7.34 34.01 3.62
N ALA A 22 6.53 33.01 3.28
CA ALA A 22 6.67 31.70 3.89
C ALA A 22 8.13 31.27 3.70
N GLY A 23 8.92 31.32 4.79
CA GLY A 23 10.31 30.91 4.74
C GLY A 23 10.35 29.48 4.23
N ALA A 24 11.24 29.19 3.28
CA ALA A 24 11.44 27.84 2.83
C ALA A 24 11.73 26.95 4.05
N LEU A 25 11.00 25.84 4.17
CA LEU A 25 11.27 24.86 5.22
C LEU A 25 12.65 24.27 4.94
N ASP A 26 13.61 24.48 5.84
CA ASP A 26 14.92 23.84 5.74
C ASP A 26 14.78 22.40 6.23
N VAL A 27 14.88 21.43 5.32
CA VAL A 27 14.65 20.01 5.58
C VAL A 27 15.96 19.27 5.40
N LYS A 28 16.38 18.56 6.45
CA LYS A 28 17.51 17.63 6.41
C LYS A 28 16.99 16.19 6.36
N VAL A 29 17.59 15.38 5.48
CA VAL A 29 17.33 13.94 5.43
C VAL A 29 18.47 13.22 6.12
N GLU A 30 18.13 12.30 7.03
CA GLU A 30 19.07 11.41 7.69
C GLU A 30 18.61 9.97 7.47
N ALA A 31 19.56 9.07 7.22
CA ALA A 31 19.26 7.66 7.08
C ALA A 31 18.82 7.10 8.43
N PHE A 32 17.56 6.65 8.53
CA PHE A 32 17.04 6.03 9.74
C PHE A 32 17.37 4.54 9.82
N ALA A 33 17.23 3.82 8.71
CA ALA A 33 17.53 2.38 8.61
C ALA A 33 18.22 2.06 7.27
N THR A 34 19.03 1.01 7.25
CA THR A 34 19.73 0.53 6.04
C THR A 34 19.62 -0.99 5.92
N GLY A 35 19.97 -1.55 4.75
CA GLY A 35 19.93 -3.00 4.50
C GLY A 35 18.58 -3.55 4.02
N LEU A 36 17.60 -2.67 3.74
CA LEU A 36 16.31 -3.03 3.17
C LEU A 36 16.44 -3.45 1.69
N GLN A 37 15.57 -4.34 1.25
CA GLN A 37 15.47 -4.87 -0.11
C GLN A 37 14.17 -4.39 -0.75
N SER A 38 14.24 -3.43 -1.68
CA SER A 38 13.06 -2.88 -2.39
C SER A 38 11.88 -2.55 -1.46
N PRO A 39 12.04 -1.62 -0.49
CA PRO A 39 10.95 -1.25 0.42
C PRO A 39 9.81 -0.55 -0.34
N VAL A 40 8.56 -0.93 -0.07
CA VAL A 40 7.36 -0.43 -0.79
C VAL A 40 6.27 0.12 0.11
N ASP A 41 6.26 -0.25 1.40
CA ASP A 41 5.31 0.26 2.39
C ASP A 41 5.96 0.24 3.78
N LEU A 42 5.52 1.11 4.68
CA LEU A 42 5.98 1.14 6.07
C LEU A 42 4.85 1.55 7.01
N LYS A 43 4.79 0.93 8.19
CA LYS A 43 3.84 1.27 9.26
C LYS A 43 4.54 1.16 10.61
N GLU A 44 4.28 2.12 11.49
CA GLU A 44 4.59 1.94 12.91
C GLU A 44 3.62 0.90 13.49
N VAL A 45 4.11 -0.03 14.31
CA VAL A 45 3.25 -0.99 14.98
C VAL A 45 2.45 -0.29 16.10
N PRO A 46 1.12 -0.46 16.17
CA PRO A 46 0.28 0.25 17.14
C PRO A 46 0.27 -0.45 18.52
N ASP A 47 1.45 -0.78 19.05
CA ASP A 47 1.62 -1.36 20.39
C ASP A 47 2.37 -0.42 21.36
N GLY A 48 2.83 0.74 20.87
CA GLY A 48 3.56 1.75 21.64
C GLY A 48 5.07 1.50 21.74
N SER A 49 5.62 0.48 21.07
CA SER A 49 7.05 0.19 21.11
C SER A 49 7.90 1.09 20.22
N GLY A 50 7.28 1.88 19.34
CA GLY A 50 7.98 2.69 18.33
C GLY A 50 8.70 1.87 17.26
N ARG A 51 8.34 0.59 17.07
CA ARG A 51 8.94 -0.24 16.00
C ARG A 51 8.28 0.11 14.68
N ILE A 52 9.09 0.19 13.63
CA ILE A 52 8.62 0.39 12.26
C ILE A 52 8.75 -0.93 11.50
N PHE A 53 7.67 -1.32 10.85
CA PHE A 53 7.61 -2.52 10.03
C PHE A 53 7.65 -2.06 8.58
N ILE A 54 8.55 -2.63 7.79
CA ILE A 54 8.79 -2.18 6.41
C ILE A 54 8.55 -3.36 5.49
N MET A 55 7.55 -3.24 4.63
CA MET A 55 7.25 -4.20 3.58
C MET A 55 8.32 -4.11 2.50
N GLN A 56 8.93 -5.24 2.20
CA GLN A 56 9.87 -5.40 1.09
C GLN A 56 9.16 -6.12 -0.04
N GLN A 57 9.22 -5.57 -1.25
CA GLN A 57 8.58 -6.15 -2.45
C GLN A 57 8.90 -7.65 -2.61
N THR A 58 10.11 -8.04 -2.20
CA THR A 58 10.62 -9.41 -2.25
C THR A 58 9.92 -10.39 -1.30
N GLY A 59 8.88 -9.98 -0.55
CA GLY A 59 8.03 -10.90 0.20
C GLY A 59 8.30 -10.94 1.71
N ALA A 60 9.09 -10.02 2.26
CA ALA A 60 9.40 -9.98 3.69
C ALA A 60 8.96 -8.67 4.34
N ILE A 61 8.47 -8.73 5.57
CA ILE A 61 8.26 -7.53 6.41
C ILE A 61 9.44 -7.40 7.35
N ALA A 62 10.32 -6.42 7.15
CA ALA A 62 11.44 -6.15 8.04
C ALA A 62 10.96 -5.46 9.33
N VAL A 63 11.67 -5.69 10.44
CA VAL A 63 11.44 -4.98 11.70
C VAL A 63 12.58 -4.03 11.98
N VAL A 64 12.27 -2.76 12.13
CA VAL A 64 13.19 -1.70 12.53
C VAL A 64 12.81 -1.22 13.92
N ASN A 65 13.76 -1.22 14.85
CA ASN A 65 13.54 -0.72 16.20
C ASN A 65 13.41 0.81 16.22
N ALA A 66 12.94 1.36 17.34
CA ALA A 66 12.75 2.81 17.51
C ALA A 66 14.06 3.63 17.33
N ASP A 67 15.22 2.99 17.47
CA ASP A 67 16.54 3.59 17.28
C ASP A 67 17.07 3.47 15.84
N GLY A 68 16.29 2.92 14.90
CA GLY A 68 16.69 2.73 13.51
C GLY A 68 17.43 1.42 13.22
N THR A 69 17.71 0.61 14.24
CA THR A 69 18.39 -0.68 14.04
C THR A 69 17.45 -1.71 13.40
N MET A 70 17.85 -2.28 12.27
CA MET A 70 17.11 -3.36 11.60
C MET A 70 17.41 -4.69 12.28
N ARG A 71 16.37 -5.47 12.59
CA ARG A 71 16.50 -6.81 13.15
C ARG A 71 16.92 -7.81 12.05
N PRO A 72 17.68 -8.88 12.39
CA PRO A 72 18.12 -9.86 11.41
C PRO A 72 16.98 -10.70 10.85
N GLU A 73 16.03 -11.10 11.70
CA GLU A 73 14.85 -11.86 11.30
C GLU A 73 13.70 -10.93 10.89
N PRO A 74 13.00 -11.22 9.77
CA PRO A 74 11.80 -10.49 9.40
C PRO A 74 10.63 -10.84 10.33
N PHE A 75 9.66 -9.93 10.41
CA PHE A 75 8.38 -10.19 11.05
C PHE A 75 7.58 -11.28 10.32
N LEU A 76 7.49 -11.18 9.00
CA LEU A 76 6.80 -12.14 8.15
C LEU A 76 7.69 -12.45 6.95
N ASP A 77 7.73 -13.71 6.54
CA ASP A 77 8.46 -14.16 5.36
C ASP A 77 7.53 -14.96 4.42
N LEU A 78 7.14 -14.31 3.33
CA LEU A 78 6.34 -14.86 2.24
C LEU A 78 7.20 -15.13 0.98
N ARG A 79 8.53 -15.08 1.06
CA ARG A 79 9.41 -15.26 -0.11
C ARG A 79 9.13 -16.53 -0.90
N ALA A 80 8.76 -17.61 -0.21
CA ALA A 80 8.41 -18.89 -0.84
C ALA A 80 7.02 -18.92 -1.49
N LYS A 81 6.16 -17.92 -1.23
CA LYS A 81 4.79 -17.82 -1.76
C LYS A 81 4.66 -16.78 -2.88
N ILE A 82 5.66 -15.93 -3.09
CA ILE A 82 5.65 -14.93 -4.15
C ILE A 82 6.20 -15.50 -5.47
N PRO A 83 5.71 -15.05 -6.63
CA PRO A 83 6.26 -15.47 -7.91
C PRO A 83 7.69 -14.95 -8.07
N GLN A 84 8.45 -15.60 -8.96
CA GLN A 84 9.76 -15.08 -9.37
C GLN A 84 9.59 -13.70 -10.02
N LEU A 85 10.21 -12.69 -9.40
CA LEU A 85 10.15 -11.31 -9.88
C LEU A 85 11.15 -11.07 -11.02
N TYR A 86 10.77 -10.21 -11.96
CA TYR A 86 11.63 -9.77 -13.04
C TYR A 86 12.68 -8.78 -12.53
N VAL A 87 13.95 -9.03 -12.87
CA VAL A 87 15.08 -8.20 -12.46
C VAL A 87 15.10 -6.93 -13.33
N ARG A 88 14.28 -5.92 -12.98
CA ARG A 88 14.34 -4.48 -13.36
C ARG A 88 13.00 -3.78 -13.20
N PHE A 89 11.94 -4.42 -13.68
CA PHE A 89 10.59 -3.86 -13.68
C PHE A 89 9.62 -5.00 -13.35
N ASP A 90 9.04 -4.91 -12.17
CA ASP A 90 7.99 -5.80 -11.71
C ASP A 90 7.17 -5.02 -10.70
N GLU A 91 5.85 -5.14 -10.78
CA GLU A 91 4.94 -4.55 -9.79
C GLU A 91 4.27 -5.65 -8.96
N ARG A 92 4.68 -6.91 -9.13
CA ARG A 92 4.29 -8.02 -8.27
C ARG A 92 5.16 -8.05 -7.02
N GLY A 93 4.77 -8.91 -6.10
CA GLY A 93 5.40 -9.12 -4.81
C GLY A 93 4.42 -8.83 -3.68
N THR A 94 4.94 -8.49 -2.50
CA THR A 94 4.13 -7.96 -1.41
C THR A 94 4.11 -6.44 -1.49
N LEU A 95 2.93 -5.84 -1.63
CA LEU A 95 2.80 -4.43 -2.06
C LEU A 95 2.21 -3.51 -1.00
N GLY A 96 1.47 -4.04 -0.03
CA GLY A 96 0.93 -3.23 1.04
C GLY A 96 0.49 -4.08 2.23
N PHE A 97 0.39 -3.42 3.38
CA PHE A 97 -0.11 -4.04 4.60
C PHE A 97 -0.75 -3.03 5.56
N ALA A 98 -1.56 -3.56 6.46
CA ALA A 98 -2.19 -2.77 7.51
C ALA A 98 -2.26 -3.56 8.81
N PHE A 99 -1.98 -2.91 9.93
CA PHE A 99 -2.33 -3.44 11.24
C PHE A 99 -3.82 -3.20 11.50
N HIS A 100 -4.48 -4.15 12.15
CA HIS A 100 -5.84 -3.93 12.63
C HIS A 100 -5.83 -2.77 13.64
N PRO A 101 -6.86 -1.89 13.69
CA PRO A 101 -6.91 -0.79 14.67
C PRO A 101 -6.81 -1.25 16.13
N ASN A 102 -7.27 -2.48 16.39
CA ASN A 102 -7.15 -3.18 17.68
C ASN A 102 -5.99 -4.19 17.76
N TYR A 103 -4.90 -3.99 17.01
CA TYR A 103 -3.76 -4.93 16.94
C TYR A 103 -3.14 -5.20 18.31
N LYS A 104 -3.09 -4.22 19.22
CA LYS A 104 -2.55 -4.41 20.57
C LYS A 104 -3.25 -5.53 21.33
N ASP A 105 -4.54 -5.72 21.10
CA ASP A 105 -5.35 -6.72 21.82
C ASP A 105 -5.54 -8.00 20.99
N ASN A 106 -5.66 -7.89 19.66
CA ASN A 106 -5.99 -9.04 18.80
C ASN A 106 -4.83 -9.56 17.93
N GLY A 107 -3.73 -8.81 17.83
CA GLY A 107 -2.55 -9.19 17.08
C GLY A 107 -2.73 -9.27 15.56
N LYS A 108 -3.85 -8.80 15.00
CA LYS A 108 -4.22 -9.01 13.59
C LYS A 108 -3.61 -7.99 12.65
N PHE A 109 -3.12 -8.45 11.51
CA PHE A 109 -2.66 -7.60 10.44
C PHE A 109 -2.99 -8.24 9.08
N TYR A 110 -2.93 -7.42 8.03
CA TYR A 110 -3.41 -7.77 6.70
C TYR A 110 -2.34 -7.47 5.66
N VAL A 111 -2.18 -8.36 4.68
CA VAL A 111 -1.13 -8.27 3.66
C VAL A 111 -1.73 -8.44 2.27
N TYR A 112 -1.33 -7.56 1.36
CA TYR A 112 -1.53 -7.71 -0.08
C TYR A 112 -0.29 -8.38 -0.70
N SER A 113 -0.49 -9.54 -1.32
CA SER A 113 0.62 -10.31 -1.93
C SER A 113 0.24 -10.88 -3.29
N SER A 114 1.14 -10.74 -4.26
CA SER A 114 1.08 -11.43 -5.55
C SER A 114 1.52 -12.88 -5.37
N ARG A 115 0.76 -13.83 -5.90
CA ARG A 115 1.09 -15.27 -5.88
C ARG A 115 0.84 -15.91 -7.22
N ASP A 116 1.41 -17.08 -7.42
CA ASP A 116 1.11 -17.90 -8.59
C ASP A 116 -0.40 -18.14 -8.70
N ILE A 117 -0.87 -18.19 -9.95
CA ILE A 117 -2.28 -18.44 -10.26
C ILE A 117 -2.70 -19.75 -9.65
N VAL A 118 -3.73 -19.72 -8.79
CA VAL A 118 -4.38 -20.94 -8.35
C VAL A 118 -5.54 -21.20 -9.30
N ARG A 119 -5.36 -22.21 -10.15
CA ARG A 119 -6.31 -22.63 -11.19
C ARG A 119 -7.49 -23.37 -10.56
N GLU A 120 -8.32 -22.65 -9.78
CA GLU A 120 -9.52 -23.20 -9.15
C GLU A 120 -10.75 -23.15 -10.07
N LYS A 121 -10.68 -22.39 -11.18
CA LYS A 121 -11.72 -22.33 -12.22
C LYS A 121 -11.19 -22.79 -13.56
N GLU A 122 -11.98 -23.64 -14.22
CA GLU A 122 -11.84 -24.06 -15.62
C GLU A 122 -12.26 -22.91 -16.58
N ASP A 123 -11.63 -21.74 -16.49
CA ASP A 123 -11.75 -20.75 -17.55
C ASP A 123 -10.48 -20.77 -18.38
N LEU A 124 -10.57 -21.38 -19.57
CA LEU A 124 -9.48 -21.49 -20.54
C LEU A 124 -8.83 -20.14 -20.85
N LEU A 125 -9.57 -19.03 -20.79
CA LEU A 125 -9.01 -17.71 -21.05
C LEU A 125 -8.14 -17.23 -19.88
N HIS A 126 -8.56 -17.51 -18.65
CA HIS A 126 -7.74 -17.23 -17.47
C HIS A 126 -6.50 -18.13 -17.45
N GLU A 127 -6.63 -19.40 -17.83
CA GLU A 127 -5.50 -20.33 -17.91
C GLU A 127 -4.42 -19.91 -18.91
N VAL A 128 -4.81 -19.25 -20.01
CA VAL A 128 -3.90 -18.87 -21.10
C VAL A 128 -3.33 -17.46 -20.91
N PHE A 129 -4.11 -16.53 -20.34
CA PHE A 129 -3.76 -15.11 -20.33
C PHE A 129 -3.68 -14.48 -18.94
N GLY A 130 -4.10 -15.15 -17.88
CA GLY A 130 -3.88 -14.68 -16.51
C GLY A 130 -2.39 -14.65 -16.18
N HIS A 131 -1.96 -13.69 -15.36
CA HIS A 131 -0.55 -13.56 -15.01
C HIS A 131 -0.25 -14.00 -13.56
N HIS A 132 -1.05 -13.53 -12.61
CA HIS A 132 -0.92 -13.88 -11.20
C HIS A 132 -2.25 -13.66 -10.46
N THR A 133 -2.30 -14.04 -9.19
CA THR A 133 -3.43 -13.74 -8.32
C THR A 133 -2.93 -12.88 -7.15
N SER A 134 -3.61 -11.78 -6.89
CA SER A 134 -3.40 -10.99 -5.69
C SER A 134 -4.21 -11.55 -4.53
N TYR A 135 -3.55 -11.74 -3.41
CA TYR A 135 -4.10 -12.26 -2.17
C TYR A 135 -4.17 -11.14 -1.15
N VAL A 136 -5.36 -10.98 -0.56
CA VAL A 136 -5.55 -10.22 0.66
C VAL A 136 -5.68 -11.24 1.78
N SER A 137 -4.66 -11.32 2.63
CA SER A 137 -4.60 -12.29 3.72
C SER A 137 -4.58 -11.60 5.08
N GLU A 138 -5.35 -12.12 6.03
CA GLU A 138 -5.22 -11.82 7.46
C GLU A 138 -4.20 -12.79 8.09
N PHE A 139 -3.38 -12.26 8.99
CA PHE A 139 -2.46 -13.02 9.84
C PHE A 139 -2.55 -12.51 11.28
N THR A 140 -2.00 -13.27 12.22
CA THR A 140 -1.80 -12.84 13.61
C THR A 140 -0.33 -12.85 13.99
N VAL A 141 0.07 -11.92 14.87
CA VAL A 141 1.37 -11.97 15.54
C VAL A 141 1.52 -13.26 16.34
N SER A 142 2.73 -13.82 16.35
CA SER A 142 3.07 -14.98 17.17
C SER A 142 3.25 -14.58 18.65
N LYS A 143 3.62 -15.55 19.51
CA LYS A 143 4.03 -15.25 20.89
C LYS A 143 5.26 -14.34 20.96
N ASN A 144 6.11 -14.32 19.92
CA ASN A 144 7.17 -13.34 19.78
C ASN A 144 6.59 -12.09 19.11
N PRO A 145 6.62 -10.91 19.76
CA PRO A 145 6.05 -9.69 19.17
C PRO A 145 6.79 -9.22 17.91
N ASN A 146 7.97 -9.77 17.61
CA ASN A 146 8.76 -9.51 16.40
C ASN A 146 8.57 -10.57 15.31
N GLY A 147 7.66 -11.53 15.47
CA GLY A 147 7.38 -12.55 14.46
C GLY A 147 5.90 -12.80 14.30
N ALA A 148 5.45 -12.95 13.07
CA ALA A 148 4.11 -13.40 12.72
C ALA A 148 3.97 -14.91 12.85
N ASP A 149 2.76 -15.38 13.14
CA ASP A 149 2.40 -16.78 12.99
C ASP A 149 2.04 -17.05 11.53
N ILE A 150 2.94 -17.68 10.76
CA ILE A 150 2.74 -17.95 9.33
C ILE A 150 1.56 -18.90 9.07
N ASP A 151 1.24 -19.78 10.02
CA ASP A 151 0.18 -20.78 9.91
C ASP A 151 -1.20 -20.18 10.25
N SER A 152 -1.24 -18.96 10.79
CA SER A 152 -2.48 -18.22 11.06
C SER A 152 -3.14 -17.63 9.81
N GLU A 153 -2.54 -17.84 8.63
CA GLU A 153 -3.02 -17.24 7.38
C GLU A 153 -4.50 -17.55 7.13
N ARG A 154 -5.30 -16.48 7.01
CA ARG A 154 -6.67 -16.54 6.51
C ARG A 154 -6.80 -15.67 5.27
N VAL A 155 -6.93 -16.31 4.11
CA VAL A 155 -7.20 -15.61 2.85
C VAL A 155 -8.59 -15.01 2.87
N LEU A 156 -8.70 -13.70 2.69
CA LEU A 156 -9.96 -12.95 2.65
C LEU A 156 -10.45 -12.74 1.23
N MET A 157 -9.52 -12.43 0.32
CA MET A 157 -9.82 -12.20 -1.10
C MET A 157 -8.72 -12.76 -1.99
N LYS A 158 -9.14 -13.29 -3.13
CA LYS A 158 -8.28 -13.61 -4.28
C LYS A 158 -8.76 -12.75 -5.45
N ILE A 159 -7.86 -11.96 -6.03
CA ILE A 159 -8.15 -11.05 -7.13
C ILE A 159 -7.27 -11.45 -8.30
N GLU A 160 -7.91 -11.83 -9.39
CA GLU A 160 -7.24 -12.24 -10.62
C GLU A 160 -6.58 -11.02 -11.29
N GLN A 161 -5.29 -11.13 -11.60
CA GLN A 161 -4.53 -10.10 -12.28
C GLN A 161 -4.22 -10.53 -13.71
N PRO A 162 -4.76 -9.83 -14.72
CA PRO A 162 -4.60 -10.23 -16.10
C PRO A 162 -3.19 -9.92 -16.64
N GLN A 163 -2.48 -8.95 -16.06
CA GLN A 163 -1.07 -8.69 -16.38
C GLN A 163 -0.21 -8.57 -15.11
N PHE A 164 1.07 -8.28 -15.30
CA PHE A 164 2.07 -8.24 -14.22
C PHE A 164 2.17 -6.87 -13.54
N ASN A 165 1.51 -5.86 -14.09
CA ASN A 165 1.59 -4.46 -13.67
C ASN A 165 0.19 -3.87 -13.43
N HIS A 166 0.16 -2.68 -12.85
CA HIS A 166 -0.98 -1.97 -12.30
C HIS A 166 -1.71 -2.77 -11.21
N ASN A 167 -0.94 -3.35 -10.30
CA ASN A 167 -1.48 -4.23 -9.26
C ASN A 167 -2.10 -3.47 -8.08
N GLY A 168 -1.78 -2.18 -7.91
CA GLY A 168 -2.15 -1.41 -6.72
C GLY A 168 -1.56 -2.04 -5.45
N GLY A 169 -2.41 -2.27 -4.45
CA GLY A 169 -2.09 -3.04 -3.25
C GLY A 169 -1.93 -2.22 -1.98
N ALA A 170 -2.11 -0.90 -2.02
CA ALA A 170 -2.10 -0.06 -0.82
C ALA A 170 -3.28 -0.46 0.10
N MET A 171 -3.00 -0.57 1.40
CA MET A 171 -3.97 -1.01 2.41
C MET A 171 -3.97 -0.07 3.61
N GLU A 172 -5.15 0.37 4.05
CA GLU A 172 -5.30 1.18 5.25
C GLU A 172 -6.66 0.96 5.92
N PHE A 173 -6.71 1.08 7.24
CA PHE A 173 -7.99 1.13 7.94
C PHE A 173 -8.50 2.57 7.99
N GLY A 174 -9.74 2.77 7.57
CA GLY A 174 -10.42 4.04 7.71
C GLY A 174 -10.88 4.30 9.15
N PRO A 175 -11.23 5.56 9.48
CA PRO A 175 -11.78 5.92 10.80
C PRO A 175 -13.15 5.27 11.09
N ASP A 176 -13.79 4.72 10.07
CA ASP A 176 -15.03 3.94 10.13
C ASP A 176 -14.79 2.45 10.47
N GLY A 177 -13.55 2.02 10.59
CA GLY A 177 -13.16 0.65 10.94
C GLY A 177 -13.15 -0.34 9.77
N TYR A 178 -13.32 0.13 8.53
CA TYR A 178 -13.19 -0.71 7.34
C TYR A 178 -11.75 -0.74 6.83
N LEU A 179 -11.35 -1.89 6.29
CA LEU A 179 -10.09 -2.03 5.55
C LEU A 179 -10.32 -1.62 4.10
N TYR A 180 -9.62 -0.58 3.67
CA TYR A 180 -9.61 -0.08 2.29
C TYR A 180 -8.42 -0.67 1.54
N ILE A 181 -8.66 -1.11 0.30
CA ILE A 181 -7.65 -1.77 -0.54
C ILE A 181 -7.69 -1.13 -1.92
N ALA A 182 -6.64 -0.39 -2.27
CA ALA A 182 -6.56 0.21 -3.60
C ALA A 182 -6.10 -0.81 -4.63
N LEU A 183 -6.88 -1.02 -5.69
CA LEU A 183 -6.59 -1.95 -6.77
C LEU A 183 -6.41 -1.18 -8.07
N GLY A 184 -5.31 -1.45 -8.79
CA GLY A 184 -5.14 -0.92 -10.14
C GLY A 184 -6.02 -1.65 -11.15
N ASP A 185 -6.00 -1.19 -12.40
CA ASP A 185 -6.86 -1.68 -13.49
C ASP A 185 -6.46 -3.07 -14.02
N GLY A 186 -5.28 -3.58 -13.64
CA GLY A 186 -4.81 -4.91 -14.01
C GLY A 186 -3.76 -4.94 -15.11
N GLY A 187 -3.39 -3.78 -15.67
CA GLY A 187 -2.19 -3.59 -16.49
C GLY A 187 -2.47 -3.00 -17.87
N PHE A 188 -1.43 -2.99 -18.71
CA PHE A 188 -1.41 -2.35 -20.04
C PHE A 188 -1.83 -0.86 -20.07
N ALA A 189 -1.47 -0.16 -21.15
CA ALA A 189 -1.96 1.19 -21.38
C ALA A 189 -3.38 1.14 -21.95
N ASP A 190 -4.20 2.13 -21.62
CA ASP A 190 -5.55 2.35 -22.17
C ASP A 190 -6.52 1.15 -22.01
N ASP A 191 -6.41 0.40 -20.90
CA ASP A 191 -7.22 -0.80 -20.63
C ASP A 191 -7.22 -1.78 -21.83
N TRP A 192 -6.08 -1.89 -22.53
CA TRP A 192 -5.95 -2.74 -23.70
C TRP A 192 -5.68 -4.20 -23.30
N GLY A 193 -6.11 -5.14 -24.14
CA GLY A 193 -5.77 -6.57 -23.99
C GLY A 193 -6.76 -7.40 -23.16
N TYR A 194 -6.32 -8.58 -22.76
CA TYR A 194 -7.12 -9.52 -21.98
C TYR A 194 -7.38 -9.00 -20.55
N GLY A 195 -8.52 -9.34 -19.98
CA GLY A 195 -8.89 -8.94 -18.62
C GLY A 195 -9.43 -7.51 -18.47
N HIS A 196 -9.53 -6.76 -19.56
CA HIS A 196 -10.06 -5.40 -19.58
C HIS A 196 -11.42 -5.29 -20.29
N ASN A 197 -12.30 -4.46 -19.74
CA ASN A 197 -13.52 -4.07 -20.43
C ASN A 197 -13.21 -3.11 -21.60
N LYS A 198 -13.32 -3.61 -22.84
CA LYS A 198 -12.98 -2.87 -24.07
C LYS A 198 -13.75 -1.57 -24.30
N LYS A 199 -14.87 -1.33 -23.61
CA LYS A 199 -15.71 -0.13 -23.82
C LYS A 199 -15.51 0.92 -22.76
N ILE A 200 -15.37 0.50 -21.50
CA ILE A 200 -15.44 1.39 -20.34
C ILE A 200 -14.21 1.28 -19.42
N GLY A 201 -13.29 0.35 -19.71
CA GLY A 201 -12.15 0.07 -18.85
C GLY A 201 -12.53 -0.64 -17.56
N ASN A 202 -11.54 -1.19 -16.85
CA ASN A 202 -11.83 -1.88 -15.59
C ASN A 202 -12.28 -0.93 -14.49
N GLY A 203 -11.76 0.31 -14.49
CA GLY A 203 -12.15 1.34 -13.51
C GLY A 203 -13.66 1.62 -13.47
N GLN A 204 -14.35 1.61 -14.61
CA GLN A 204 -15.80 1.86 -14.68
C GLN A 204 -16.64 0.58 -14.67
N ASP A 205 -16.03 -0.58 -14.93
CA ASP A 205 -16.73 -1.86 -14.89
C ASP A 205 -17.05 -2.28 -13.45
N LEU A 206 -18.33 -2.30 -13.09
CA LEU A 206 -18.81 -2.69 -11.75
C LEU A 206 -18.80 -4.21 -11.53
N SER A 207 -18.58 -5.01 -12.56
CA SER A 207 -18.39 -6.46 -12.44
C SER A 207 -16.94 -6.85 -12.12
N SER A 208 -16.01 -5.90 -12.25
CA SER A 208 -14.59 -6.08 -11.94
C SER A 208 -14.24 -5.50 -10.57
N LEU A 209 -13.36 -6.19 -9.85
CA LEU A 209 -12.70 -5.66 -8.65
C LEU A 209 -11.54 -4.72 -8.99
N LEU A 210 -11.07 -4.71 -10.24
CA LEU A 210 -9.92 -3.93 -10.68
C LEU A 210 -10.31 -2.46 -10.91
N GLY A 211 -9.35 -1.56 -10.67
CA GLY A 211 -9.52 -0.11 -10.76
C GLY A 211 -10.47 0.44 -9.70
N LYS A 212 -10.44 -0.12 -8.48
CA LYS A 212 -11.37 0.18 -7.37
C LYS A 212 -10.62 0.49 -6.07
N ILE A 213 -11.38 1.05 -5.13
CA ILE A 213 -11.09 1.08 -3.69
C ILE A 213 -12.27 0.42 -2.99
#